data_AF-X1F9L5-F1
#
_entry.id   AF-X1F9L5-F1
#
_cell.length_a   1.000
_cell.length_b   1.000
_cell.length_c   1.000
_cell.angle_alpha   90.00
_cell.angle_beta   90.00
_cell.angle_gamma   90.00
#
_symmetry.space_group_name_H-M   'P 1'
#
loop_
_entity.id
_entity.type
_entity.pdbx_description
1 polymer ?
#
loop_
_entity_poly.entity_id
_entity_poly.type
_entity_poly.pdbx_seq_one_letter_code
_entity_poly.pdbx_strand_id
1 'polypeptide(L)'
;KRVKIHTRNGPVLGVVGKKPIHIMEREERKKVVKLSEQWIDIGVKDKNEAEKLVSVGDPITFSEGLERLQGELVSSRGFDDKMGTFVVCEVLKEIADKPLEAAVFAASTVQEE
;
A
#
# COMPACT_ATOMS: atom_id res chain seq x y z
N LYS A 1 2.05 -4.65 -11.26
CA LYS A 1 1.21 -3.72 -10.44
C LYS A 1 1.97 -2.42 -10.24
N ARG A 2 1.28 -1.28 -10.09
CA ARG A 2 1.93 0.02 -9.83
C ARG A 2 2.19 0.22 -8.35
N VAL A 3 3.32 0.83 -8.01
CA VAL A 3 3.73 1.15 -6.63
C VAL A 3 4.20 2.60 -6.53
N LYS A 4 4.09 3.16 -5.32
CA LYS A 4 4.72 4.41 -4.89
C LYS A 4 5.81 4.08 -3.88
N ILE A 5 7.03 4.52 -4.16
CA ILE A 5 8.17 4.49 -3.26
C ILE A 5 8.21 5.84 -2.54
N HIS A 6 8.10 5.84 -1.22
CA HIS A 6 8.03 7.05 -0.42
C HIS A 6 9.45 7.48 -0.04
N THR A 7 10.00 8.43 -0.80
CA THR A 7 11.37 8.91 -0.61
C THR A 7 11.35 10.24 0.15
N ARG A 8 12.52 10.68 0.63
CA ARG A 8 12.68 11.99 1.28
C ARG A 8 12.30 13.17 0.37
N ASN A 9 12.48 13.03 -0.95
CA ASN A 9 12.25 14.11 -1.92
C ASN A 9 10.85 14.03 -2.57
N GLY A 10 9.99 13.15 -2.06
CA GLY A 10 8.65 12.90 -2.60
C GLY A 10 8.50 11.51 -3.21
N PRO A 11 7.27 11.12 -3.58
CA PRO A 11 7.00 9.77 -4.05
C PRO A 11 7.55 9.53 -5.47
N VAL A 12 8.23 8.40 -5.66
CA VAL A 12 8.67 7.90 -6.97
C VAL A 12 7.72 6.78 -7.40
N LEU A 13 7.22 6.84 -8.64
CA LEU A 13 6.38 5.79 -9.19
C LEU A 13 7.24 4.64 -9.73
N GLY A 14 6.76 3.42 -9.52
CA GLY A 14 7.37 2.23 -10.09
C GLY A 14 6.34 1.18 -10.49
N VAL A 15 6.80 0.17 -11.22
CA VAL A 15 6.00 -0.99 -11.63
C VAL A 15 6.68 -2.27 -11.18
N VAL A 16 5.92 -3.11 -10.48
CA VAL A 16 6.38 -4.47 -10.11
C VAL A 16 6.53 -5.30 -11.38
N GLY A 17 7.77 -5.66 -11.67
CA GLY A 17 8.19 -6.57 -12.72
C GLY A 17 8.43 -7.99 -12.19
N LYS A 18 8.32 -8.95 -13.11
CA LYS A 18 8.66 -10.36 -12.90
C LYS A 18 9.01 -10.99 -14.25
N LYS A 19 9.66 -12.16 -14.24
CA LYS A 19 9.95 -12.91 -15.46
C LYS A 19 8.66 -13.08 -16.30
N PRO A 20 8.67 -12.80 -17.61
CA PRO A 20 7.47 -12.95 -18.44
C PRO A 20 7.02 -14.40 -18.53
N ILE A 21 5.70 -14.64 -18.48
CA ILE A 21 5.13 -16.00 -18.46
C ILE A 21 5.52 -16.83 -19.69
N HIS A 22 5.65 -16.20 -20.86
CA HIS A 22 6.00 -16.88 -22.11
C HIS A 22 7.43 -17.43 -22.13
N ILE A 23 8.31 -16.91 -21.26
CA ILE A 23 9.73 -17.32 -21.13
C ILE A 23 9.91 -18.23 -19.90
N MET A 24 8.87 -18.41 -19.08
CA MET A 24 8.90 -19.35 -17.96
C MET A 24 8.74 -20.78 -18.45
N GLU A 25 9.53 -21.68 -17.86
CA GLU A 25 9.38 -23.12 -18.03
C GLU A 25 8.04 -23.60 -17.48
N ARG A 26 7.53 -24.71 -18.01
CA ARG A 26 6.19 -25.23 -17.66
C ARG A 26 6.03 -25.48 -16.15
N GLU A 27 7.09 -25.90 -15.49
CA GLU A 27 7.11 -26.15 -14.03
C GLU A 27 7.21 -24.86 -13.21
N GLU A 28 7.89 -23.83 -13.71
CA GLU A 28 7.95 -22.51 -13.04
C GLU A 28 6.57 -21.86 -12.99
N ARG A 29 5.76 -22.03 -14.03
CA ARG A 29 4.40 -21.47 -14.12
C ARG A 29 3.43 -22.00 -13.07
N LYS A 30 3.70 -23.19 -12.51
CA LYS A 30 2.87 -23.81 -11.48
C LYS A 30 3.17 -23.28 -10.08
N LYS A 31 4.25 -22.52 -9.91
CA LYS A 31 4.71 -22.01 -8.62
C LYS A 31 4.33 -20.53 -8.48
N VAL A 32 4.03 -20.12 -7.25
CA VAL A 32 3.89 -18.70 -6.93
C VAL A 32 5.27 -18.05 -7.05
N VAL A 33 5.35 -16.95 -7.80
CA VAL A 33 6.61 -16.21 -8.00
C VAL A 33 7.07 -15.64 -6.66
N LYS A 34 8.30 -15.94 -6.28
CA LYS A 34 8.87 -15.47 -5.00
C LYS A 34 9.12 -13.97 -5.05
N LEU A 35 9.12 -13.30 -3.90
CA LEU A 35 9.47 -11.87 -3.83
C LEU A 35 10.89 -11.60 -4.34
N SER A 36 11.83 -12.52 -4.08
CA SER A 36 13.22 -12.44 -4.57
C SER A 36 13.34 -12.51 -6.10
N GLU A 37 12.30 -12.93 -6.79
CA GLU A 37 12.24 -13.04 -8.26
C GLU A 37 11.47 -11.87 -8.89
N GLN A 38 11.09 -10.90 -8.08
CA GLN A 38 10.39 -9.68 -8.48
C GLN A 38 11.32 -8.48 -8.31
N TRP A 39 11.04 -7.43 -9.07
CA TRP A 39 11.74 -6.15 -8.97
C TRP A 39 10.75 -5.02 -9.16
N ILE A 40 11.16 -3.79 -8.82
CA ILE A 40 10.41 -2.58 -9.14
C ILE A 40 11.20 -1.82 -10.19
N ASP A 41 10.58 -1.62 -11.34
CA ASP A 41 11.11 -0.78 -12.40
C ASP A 41 10.63 0.67 -12.19
N ILE A 42 11.57 1.60 -12.08
CA ILE A 42 11.33 3.04 -11.95
C ILE A 42 11.71 3.82 -13.23
N GLY A 43 12.04 3.12 -14.32
CA GLY A 43 12.31 3.71 -15.63
C GLY A 43 13.70 4.37 -15.76
N VAL A 44 14.70 3.89 -15.01
CA VAL A 44 16.08 4.40 -15.07
C VAL A 44 17.03 3.40 -15.73
N LYS A 45 18.12 3.91 -16.29
CA LYS A 45 19.04 3.08 -17.09
C LYS A 45 20.03 2.30 -16.24
N ASP A 46 20.43 2.87 -15.11
CA ASP A 46 21.50 2.31 -14.28
C ASP A 46 21.33 2.61 -12.79
N LYS A 47 22.23 2.01 -12.02
CA LYS A 47 22.28 2.13 -10.56
C LYS A 47 22.48 3.58 -10.10
N ASN A 48 23.33 4.36 -10.79
CA ASN A 48 23.65 5.73 -10.37
C ASN A 48 22.45 6.66 -10.52
N GLU A 49 21.61 6.46 -11.54
CA GLU A 49 20.34 7.15 -11.69
C GLU A 49 19.33 6.70 -10.61
N ALA A 50 19.25 5.40 -10.33
CA ALA A 50 18.36 4.87 -9.30
C ALA A 50 18.66 5.44 -7.91
N GLU A 51 19.93 5.46 -7.50
CA GLU A 51 20.37 5.94 -6.17
C GLU A 51 20.12 7.44 -5.96
N LYS A 52 19.90 8.22 -7.01
CA LYS A 52 19.48 9.63 -6.91
C LYS A 52 17.98 9.77 -6.61
N LEU A 53 17.19 8.77 -6.97
CA LEU A 53 15.73 8.80 -6.84
C LEU A 53 15.26 8.06 -5.58
N VAL A 54 15.90 6.94 -5.24
CA VAL A 54 15.46 6.03 -4.16
C VAL A 54 16.64 5.57 -3.31
N SER A 55 16.36 5.17 -2.07
CA SER A 55 17.34 4.67 -1.10
C SER A 55 16.90 3.36 -0.47
N VAL A 56 17.86 2.56 -0.03
CA VAL A 56 17.59 1.35 0.76
C VAL A 56 16.88 1.77 2.06
N GLY A 57 15.70 1.20 2.29
CA GLY A 57 14.85 1.52 3.45
C GLY A 57 13.65 2.42 3.11
N ASP A 58 13.57 2.98 1.90
CA ASP A 58 12.38 3.73 1.49
C ASP A 58 11.14 2.80 1.48
N PRO A 59 10.05 3.16 2.20
CA PRO A 59 8.87 2.32 2.25
C PRO A 59 8.09 2.38 0.93
N ILE A 60 7.43 1.28 0.61
CA ILE A 60 6.74 1.09 -0.67
C ILE A 60 5.29 0.73 -0.41
N THR A 61 4.38 1.37 -1.16
CA THR A 61 2.95 1.04 -1.14
C THR A 61 2.44 0.80 -2.54
N PHE A 62 1.37 0.01 -2.69
CA PHE A 62 0.67 -0.08 -3.98
C PHE A 62 0.00 1.26 -4.31
N SER A 63 0.05 1.67 -5.58
CA SER A 63 -0.55 2.94 -6.03
C SER A 63 -2.06 2.87 -6.22
N GLU A 64 -2.66 1.69 -6.05
CA GLU A 64 -4.10 1.44 -6.19
C GLU A 64 -4.87 2.27 -5.14
N GLY A 65 -5.80 3.10 -5.61
CA GLY A 65 -6.63 3.96 -4.75
C GLY A 65 -7.97 3.31 -4.40
N LEU A 66 -8.91 4.13 -3.92
CA LEU A 66 -10.29 3.72 -3.68
C LEU A 66 -11.08 3.76 -4.99
N GLU A 67 -11.80 2.68 -5.26
CA GLU A 67 -12.67 2.49 -6.42
C GLU A 67 -14.07 2.10 -5.93
N ARG A 68 -15.10 2.68 -6.55
CA ARG A 68 -16.49 2.26 -6.32
C ARG A 68 -16.82 1.07 -7.21
N LEU A 69 -17.39 0.04 -6.61
CA LEU A 69 -17.98 -1.09 -7.33
C LEU A 69 -19.49 -0.82 -7.52
N GLN A 70 -20.27 -1.86 -7.81
CA GLN A 70 -21.71 -1.73 -7.90
C GLN A 70 -22.35 -1.57 -6.52
N GLY A 71 -23.47 -0.81 -6.48
CA GLY A 71 -24.19 -0.55 -5.24
C GLY A 71 -23.35 0.24 -4.23
N GLU A 72 -23.30 -0.26 -3.00
CA GLU A 72 -22.59 0.36 -1.88
C GLU A 72 -21.20 -0.23 -1.64
N LEU A 73 -20.71 -1.07 -2.56
CA LEU A 73 -19.40 -1.71 -2.42
C LEU A 73 -18.26 -0.82 -2.92
N VAL A 74 -17.15 -0.87 -2.20
CA VAL A 74 -15.91 -0.16 -2.53
C VAL A 74 -14.71 -1.11 -2.44
N SER A 75 -13.71 -0.90 -3.28
CA SER A 75 -12.43 -1.59 -3.24
C SER A 75 -11.32 -0.58 -3.00
N SER A 76 -10.42 -0.86 -2.06
CA SER A 76 -9.30 0.04 -1.74
C SER A 76 -8.14 -0.76 -1.15
N ARG A 77 -6.94 -0.21 -1.24
CA ARG A 77 -5.77 -0.74 -0.52
C ARG A 77 -5.70 -0.19 0.90
N GLY A 78 -5.47 -1.10 1.83
CA GLY A 78 -5.37 -0.82 3.26
C GLY A 78 -6.71 -0.46 3.87
N PHE A 79 -7.79 -1.17 3.49
CA PHE A 79 -9.01 -1.12 4.32
C PHE A 79 -8.71 -1.62 5.73
N ASP A 80 -7.89 -2.67 5.82
CA ASP A 80 -7.18 -3.07 7.02
C ASP A 80 -6.01 -2.09 7.29
N ASP A 81 -6.01 -1.29 8.36
CA ASP A 81 -7.16 -0.92 9.21
C ASP A 81 -7.52 0.57 9.12
N LYS A 82 -7.44 1.15 7.91
CA LYS A 82 -7.97 2.50 7.68
C LYS A 82 -9.47 2.57 7.96
N MET A 83 -10.20 1.46 7.80
CA MET A 83 -11.63 1.45 8.06
C MET A 83 -11.96 1.46 9.55
N GLY A 84 -11.27 0.70 10.39
CA GLY A 84 -11.40 0.81 11.84
C GLY A 84 -11.07 2.22 12.32
N THR A 85 -9.98 2.80 11.81
CA THR A 85 -9.62 4.20 12.10
C THR A 85 -10.74 5.18 11.70
N PHE A 86 -11.32 5.03 10.50
CA PHE A 86 -12.44 5.86 10.05
C PHE A 86 -13.67 5.71 10.94
N VAL A 87 -14.06 4.49 11.30
CA VAL A 87 -15.21 4.22 12.18
C VAL A 87 -15.00 4.87 13.55
N VAL A 88 -13.81 4.74 14.14
CA VAL A 88 -13.47 5.41 15.40
C VAL A 88 -13.61 6.93 15.27
N CYS A 89 -13.12 7.53 14.17
CA CYS A 89 -13.28 8.96 13.93
C CYS A 89 -14.76 9.38 13.81
N GLU A 90 -15.59 8.62 13.11
CA GLU A 90 -17.03 8.93 12.98
C GLU A 90 -17.75 8.79 14.33
N VAL A 91 -17.45 7.76 15.12
CA VAL A 91 -17.98 7.61 16.49
C VAL A 91 -17.62 8.82 17.34
N LEU A 92 -16.36 9.26 17.33
CA LEU A 92 -15.92 10.43 18.10
C LEU A 92 -16.67 11.72 17.69
N LYS A 93 -16.95 11.91 16.38
CA LYS A 93 -17.76 13.04 15.91
C LYS A 93 -19.19 12.96 16.41
N GLU A 94 -19.80 11.78 16.35
CA GLU A 94 -21.20 11.59 16.78
C GLU A 94 -21.41 11.79 18.29
N ILE A 95 -20.38 11.57 19.10
CA ILE A 95 -20.46 11.69 20.56
C ILE A 95 -19.89 13.02 21.10
N ALA A 96 -19.32 13.86 20.25
CA ALA A 96 -18.60 15.07 20.66
C ALA A 96 -19.42 16.02 21.55
N ASP A 97 -20.71 16.18 21.25
CA ASP A 97 -21.61 17.09 21.97
C ASP A 97 -22.61 16.35 22.90
N LYS A 98 -22.38 15.06 23.16
CA LYS A 98 -23.27 14.24 23.99
C LYS A 98 -22.76 14.15 25.43
N PRO A 99 -23.64 14.17 26.45
CA PRO A 99 -23.24 13.82 27.80
C PRO A 99 -22.84 12.34 27.83
N LEU A 100 -21.67 12.03 28.40
CA LEU A 100 -21.15 10.67 28.48
C LEU A 100 -21.07 10.23 29.94
N GLU A 101 -21.46 8.98 30.19
CA GLU A 101 -21.37 8.35 31.52
C GLU A 101 -19.97 7.76 31.80
N ALA A 102 -19.11 7.71 30.78
CA ALA A 102 -17.77 7.17 30.85
C ALA A 102 -16.77 8.00 30.03
N ALA A 103 -15.49 7.92 30.41
CA ALA A 103 -14.40 8.46 29.62
C ALA A 103 -14.15 7.56 28.39
N VAL A 104 -14.09 8.17 27.21
CA VAL A 104 -13.82 7.48 25.95
C VAL A 104 -12.39 7.76 25.51
N PHE A 105 -11.66 6.70 25.16
CA PHE A 105 -10.29 6.78 24.65
C PHE A 105 -10.24 6.17 23.25
N ALA A 106 -9.59 6.86 22.33
CA ALA A 106 -9.35 6.38 20.98
C ALA A 106 -7.85 6.40 20.70
N ALA A 107 -7.36 5.35 20.06
CA ALA A 107 -5.96 5.22 19.66
C ALA A 107 -5.88 4.77 18.20
N SER A 108 -5.04 5.44 17.42
CA SER A 108 -4.57 4.93 16.13
C SER A 108 -3.19 4.33 16.38
N THR A 109 -3.14 3.00 16.46
CA THR A 109 -1.92 2.26 16.77
C THR A 109 -0.99 2.20 15.55
N VAL A 110 0.30 1.99 15.81
CA VAL A 110 1.33 1.81 14.76
C VAL A 110 1.92 0.41 14.87
N GLN A 111 2.44 -0.12 13.75
CA GLN A 111 3.06 -1.45 13.66
C GLN A 111 2.16 -2.60 14.16
N GLU A 112 0.88 -2.55 13.81
CA GLU A 112 -0.06 -3.64 14.13
C GLU A 112 0.13 -4.83 13.17
N GLU A 113 0.33 -4.57 11.88
CA GLU A 113 0.70 -5.54 10.83
C GLU A 113 2.08 -6.19 11.01
#